data_AF-A0A2M7I0S9-F1
#
_entry.id   AF-A0A2M7I0S9-F1
#
_cell.length_a   1.000
_cell.length_b   1.000
_cell.length_c   1.000
_cell.angle_alpha   90.00
_cell.angle_beta   90.00
_cell.angle_gamma   90.00
#
_symmetry.space_group_name_H-M   'P 1'
#
loop_
_entity.id
_entity.type
_entity.pdbx_description
1 polymer ?
#
loop_
_entity_poly.entity_id
_entity_poly.type
_entity_poly.pdbx_seq_one_letter_code
_entity_poly.pdbx_strand_id
1 'polypeptide(L)'
;MRYPFTEIEKKWQSYWEENKVFKTDFSDTKNKLYCLVMFIYPSGSKLHCGHWYNYGPTDTWARFKKIKGFNTFEPIGYDAFGLPAENYAIKTGIHPYDSTMQNIKEIREQLKQMGCMYDWSAELMTCVPEYYKWNQWLFLQLFKKGLAYRKKAPVNWCTSCQTVLANEQVLPDGTCERCGNEVIQKNLTQWFFKITEYAEELLTGLETINWPDKTKLMQRNWIGKSIGAEINFSVEDSNEKITVFTTRPDTLFGATYVVLAPEHPFVDKLTSEENKKIVEEYRDSIKSLTEIERTSTTKEKTGVPIGAMAINPANGKKIPIWISDYALLTYGTGCVMAVPGQDERDWEFATKFNLPIIRTVQPPDDFIDGAYLGDGQAINSVFLNGLYVEDSKKKIIQWLEENNFG
;
A
#
# COMPACT_ATOMS: atom_id res chain seq x y z
N MET A 1 14.84 56.16 1.45
CA MET A 1 15.50 55.41 0.36
C MET A 1 14.93 53.99 0.36
N ARG A 2 14.55 53.42 -0.79
CA ARG A 2 13.99 52.06 -0.86
C ARG A 2 15.14 51.04 -0.79
N TYR A 3 14.94 49.92 -0.09
CA TYR A 3 15.94 48.85 -0.01
C TYR A 3 16.22 48.26 -1.42
N PRO A 4 17.46 48.29 -1.93
CA PRO A 4 17.77 47.92 -3.32
C PRO A 4 18.03 46.41 -3.44
N PHE A 5 16.98 45.60 -3.28
CA PHE A 5 17.08 44.13 -3.28
C PHE A 5 17.75 43.57 -4.54
N THR A 6 17.42 44.07 -5.74
CA THR A 6 17.98 43.58 -7.02
C THR A 6 19.51 43.69 -7.09
N GLU A 7 20.07 44.77 -6.55
CA GLU A 7 21.53 44.99 -6.55
C GLU A 7 22.22 44.13 -5.48
N ILE A 8 21.61 44.03 -4.30
CA ILE A 8 22.19 43.32 -3.15
C ILE A 8 22.15 41.81 -3.35
N GLU A 9 21.03 41.26 -3.82
CA GLU A 9 20.87 39.81 -4.04
C GLU A 9 21.87 39.30 -5.08
N LYS A 10 21.95 39.97 -6.24
CA LYS A 10 22.89 39.61 -7.31
C LYS A 10 24.33 39.65 -6.83
N LYS A 11 24.72 40.68 -6.08
CA LYS A 11 26.07 40.82 -5.52
C LYS A 11 26.44 39.59 -4.66
N TRP A 12 25.57 39.19 -3.73
CA TRP A 12 25.89 38.09 -2.81
C TRP A 12 25.81 36.72 -3.47
N GLN A 13 24.88 36.51 -4.40
CA GLN A 13 24.82 35.29 -5.20
C GLN A 13 26.10 35.08 -6.01
N SER A 14 26.60 36.12 -6.69
CA SER A 14 27.89 36.07 -7.40
C SER A 14 29.04 35.77 -6.45
N TYR A 15 29.10 36.43 -5.30
CA TYR A 15 30.12 36.17 -4.29
C TYR A 15 30.13 34.70 -3.83
N TRP A 16 28.96 34.12 -3.54
CA TRP A 16 28.86 32.74 -3.07
C TRP A 16 29.28 31.71 -4.14
N GLU A 17 28.94 31.96 -5.41
CA GLU A 17 29.35 31.12 -6.54
C GLU A 17 30.86 31.19 -6.78
N GLU A 18 31.44 32.39 -6.87
CA GLU A 18 32.88 32.61 -7.10
C GLU A 18 33.72 31.97 -5.98
N ASN A 19 33.28 32.12 -4.74
CA ASN A 19 33.98 31.58 -3.56
C ASN A 19 33.56 30.14 -3.23
N LYS A 20 32.66 29.53 -4.02
CA LYS A 20 32.14 28.17 -3.83
C LYS A 20 31.69 27.90 -2.39
N VAL A 21 30.99 28.86 -1.78
CA VAL A 21 30.62 28.83 -0.35
C VAL A 21 29.68 27.65 -0.04
N PHE A 22 28.96 27.14 -1.02
CA PHE A 22 28.11 25.95 -0.91
C PHE A 22 28.88 24.61 -0.96
N LYS A 23 30.12 24.59 -1.45
CA LYS A 23 30.86 23.34 -1.64
C LYS A 23 31.11 22.64 -0.31
N THR A 24 30.89 21.33 -0.30
CA THR A 24 31.16 20.46 0.85
C THR A 24 32.54 19.83 0.71
N ASP A 25 33.31 19.79 1.81
CA ASP A 25 34.55 19.03 1.86
C ASP A 25 34.26 17.60 2.36
N PHE A 26 34.16 16.64 1.45
CA PHE A 26 33.91 15.23 1.84
C PHE A 26 35.07 14.58 2.61
N SER A 27 36.24 15.21 2.69
CA SER A 27 37.34 14.72 3.54
C SER A 27 37.18 15.08 5.02
N ASP A 28 36.41 16.13 5.34
CA ASP A 28 36.11 16.51 6.72
C ASP A 28 34.85 15.81 7.25
N THR A 29 35.07 14.83 8.12
CA THR A 29 33.99 14.02 8.72
C THR A 29 33.64 14.40 10.15
N LYS A 30 34.31 15.40 10.75
CA LYS A 30 34.18 15.71 12.19
C LYS A 30 32.78 16.21 12.57
N ASN A 31 32.28 17.21 11.86
CA ASN A 31 30.96 17.81 12.07
C ASN A 31 30.09 17.69 10.81
N LYS A 32 30.11 16.53 10.15
CA LYS A 32 29.35 16.31 8.92
C LYS A 32 27.84 16.41 9.16
N LEU A 33 27.16 17.07 8.23
CA LEU A 33 25.70 17.15 8.23
C LEU A 33 25.19 16.95 6.81
N TYR A 34 24.31 15.98 6.59
CA TYR A 34 23.58 15.85 5.34
C TYR A 34 22.18 16.45 5.53
N CYS A 35 21.95 17.60 4.91
CA CYS A 35 20.64 18.26 4.86
C CYS A 35 20.01 17.97 3.49
N LEU A 36 18.87 17.27 3.47
CA LEU A 36 18.24 16.83 2.23
C LEU A 36 16.78 17.30 2.19
N VAL A 37 16.39 17.83 1.03
CA VAL A 37 15.00 18.06 0.65
C VAL A 37 14.59 17.07 -0.42
N MET A 38 13.30 16.75 -0.51
CA MET A 38 12.79 16.04 -1.68
C MET A 38 13.06 16.87 -2.94
N PHE A 39 13.84 16.27 -3.86
CA PHE A 39 14.27 16.87 -5.12
C PHE A 39 13.12 17.04 -6.13
N ILE A 40 13.31 17.88 -7.15
CA ILE A 40 12.21 18.50 -7.91
C ILE A 40 11.74 17.62 -9.07
N TYR A 41 10.44 17.48 -9.27
CA TYR A 41 9.87 17.03 -10.53
C TYR A 41 9.93 18.16 -11.57
N PRO A 42 10.69 18.03 -12.69
CA PRO A 42 10.75 19.04 -13.74
C PRO A 42 9.53 18.93 -14.69
N SER A 43 8.34 18.67 -14.16
CA SER A 43 7.10 18.45 -14.90
C SER A 43 6.30 19.72 -15.19
N GLY A 44 6.70 20.85 -14.60
CA GLY A 44 6.20 22.18 -14.90
C GLY A 44 7.33 23.09 -15.39
N SER A 45 6.99 24.17 -16.08
CA SER A 45 8.00 25.11 -16.60
C SER A 45 8.73 25.89 -15.50
N LYS A 46 8.10 26.10 -14.33
CA LYS A 46 8.60 27.00 -13.28
C LYS A 46 8.26 26.53 -11.88
N LEU A 47 9.09 26.94 -10.92
CA LEU A 47 8.81 26.86 -9.49
C LEU A 47 7.58 27.72 -9.11
N HIS A 48 6.92 27.32 -8.04
CA HIS A 48 5.78 28.01 -7.42
C HIS A 48 5.99 28.13 -5.91
N CYS A 49 5.17 28.91 -5.19
CA CYS A 49 5.35 29.18 -3.76
C CYS A 49 5.42 27.91 -2.88
N GLY A 50 4.72 26.83 -3.23
CA GLY A 50 4.87 25.54 -2.55
C GLY A 50 6.31 24.98 -2.56
N HIS A 51 7.04 25.15 -3.65
CA HIS A 51 8.46 24.80 -3.71
C HIS A 51 9.29 25.66 -2.75
N TRP A 52 9.00 26.97 -2.72
CA TRP A 52 9.66 27.90 -1.81
C TRP A 52 9.43 27.54 -0.33
N TYR A 53 8.21 27.12 0.02
CA TYR A 53 7.86 26.66 1.36
C TYR A 53 8.65 25.41 1.80
N ASN A 54 9.06 24.55 0.85
CA ASN A 54 9.90 23.40 1.14
C ASN A 54 11.40 23.76 1.25
N TYR A 55 11.90 24.57 0.32
CA TYR A 55 13.33 24.84 0.17
C TYR A 55 13.84 25.96 1.08
N GLY A 56 13.09 27.06 1.23
CA GLY A 56 13.51 28.23 2.01
C GLY A 56 13.78 27.94 3.50
N PRO A 57 12.84 27.28 4.23
CA PRO A 57 13.07 26.90 5.62
C PRO A 57 14.25 25.94 5.80
N THR A 58 14.41 24.99 4.88
CA THR A 58 15.51 24.02 4.94
C THR A 58 16.87 24.69 4.69
N ASP A 59 16.99 25.54 3.67
CA ASP A 59 18.20 26.33 3.39
C ASP A 59 18.57 27.23 4.58
N THR A 60 17.56 27.86 5.22
CA THR A 60 17.77 28.67 6.44
C THR A 60 18.39 27.84 7.56
N TRP A 61 17.91 26.62 7.77
CA TRP A 61 18.45 25.70 8.78
C TRP A 61 19.85 25.19 8.42
N ALA A 62 20.08 24.84 7.16
CA ALA A 62 21.37 24.40 6.65
C ALA A 62 22.45 25.48 6.83
N ARG A 63 22.12 26.75 6.50
CA ARG A 63 22.96 27.93 6.74
C ARG A 63 23.26 28.13 8.21
N PHE A 64 22.24 28.04 9.08
CA PHE A 64 22.43 28.13 10.53
C PHE A 64 23.43 27.07 11.03
N LYS A 65 23.29 25.82 10.56
CA LYS A 65 24.23 24.75 10.91
C LYS A 65 25.64 25.01 10.39
N LYS A 66 25.78 25.51 9.16
CA LYS A 66 27.09 25.88 8.59
C LYS A 66 27.77 26.97 9.43
N ILE A 67 27.03 28.00 9.87
CA ILE A 67 27.53 29.05 10.77
C ILE A 67 27.94 28.49 12.13
N LYS A 68 27.30 27.42 12.62
CA LYS A 68 27.68 26.70 13.83
C LYS A 68 28.89 25.78 13.66
N GLY A 69 29.55 25.78 12.51
CA GLY A 69 30.75 25.00 12.25
C GLY A 69 30.50 23.57 11.80
N PHE A 70 29.29 23.26 11.31
CA PHE A 70 29.01 21.99 10.64
C PHE A 70 29.54 22.01 9.19
N ASN A 71 30.10 20.89 8.75
CA ASN A 71 30.37 20.61 7.35
C ASN A 71 29.08 20.12 6.70
N THR A 72 28.24 21.09 6.29
CA THR A 72 26.91 20.83 5.75
C THR A 72 26.97 20.51 4.25
N PHE A 73 26.50 19.32 3.89
CA PHE A 73 26.16 18.91 2.53
C PHE A 73 24.66 19.10 2.28
N GLU A 74 24.34 19.97 1.34
CA GLU A 74 22.98 20.22 0.88
C GLU A 74 22.93 20.02 -0.65
N PRO A 75 22.55 18.82 -1.14
CA PRO A 75 22.46 18.56 -2.57
C PRO A 75 21.11 18.98 -3.13
N ILE A 76 21.06 19.06 -4.47
CA ILE A 76 19.84 19.19 -5.23
C ILE A 76 19.89 18.27 -6.45
N GLY A 77 18.73 17.94 -6.98
CA GLY A 77 18.61 17.20 -8.22
C GLY A 77 17.20 17.28 -8.79
N TYR A 78 16.99 16.49 -9.84
CA TYR A 78 15.75 16.48 -10.60
C TYR A 78 15.26 15.05 -10.79
N ASP A 79 14.05 14.78 -10.30
CA ASP A 79 13.33 13.53 -10.55
C ASP A 79 12.67 13.59 -11.93
N ALA A 80 13.50 13.34 -12.94
CA ALA A 80 13.28 13.70 -14.33
C ALA A 80 12.73 12.56 -15.21
N PHE A 81 12.43 11.39 -14.63
CA PHE A 81 11.76 10.27 -15.31
C PHE A 81 10.30 10.13 -14.88
N GLY A 82 9.56 9.30 -15.60
CA GLY A 82 8.22 8.88 -15.24
C GLY A 82 7.11 9.78 -15.77
N LEU A 83 5.87 9.44 -15.40
CA LEU A 83 4.68 10.00 -16.03
C LEU A 83 4.53 11.53 -15.91
N PRO A 84 5.01 12.24 -14.88
CA PRO A 84 4.90 13.70 -14.86
C PRO A 84 5.58 14.36 -16.07
N ALA A 85 6.78 13.90 -16.44
CA ALA A 85 7.50 14.40 -17.60
C ALA A 85 6.84 13.96 -18.93
N GLU A 86 6.41 12.69 -19.01
CA GLU A 86 5.74 12.15 -20.20
C GLU A 86 4.37 12.81 -20.45
N ASN A 87 3.57 13.04 -19.42
CA ASN A 87 2.27 13.70 -19.55
C ASN A 87 2.42 15.16 -20.01
N TYR A 88 3.44 15.87 -19.51
CA TYR A 88 3.75 17.22 -19.98
C TYR A 88 4.16 17.22 -21.46
N ALA A 89 5.00 16.27 -21.86
CA ALA A 89 5.42 16.07 -23.23
C ALA A 89 4.22 15.80 -24.17
N ILE A 90 3.32 14.89 -23.78
CA ILE A 90 2.08 14.59 -24.52
C ILE A 90 1.21 15.84 -24.66
N LYS A 91 1.01 16.59 -23.57
CA LYS A 91 0.17 17.81 -23.57
C LYS A 91 0.73 18.92 -24.46
N THR A 92 2.05 19.05 -24.53
CA THR A 92 2.72 20.14 -25.25
C THR A 92 3.16 19.76 -26.66
N GLY A 93 3.19 18.47 -26.99
CA GLY A 93 3.73 17.93 -28.24
C GLY A 93 5.26 18.01 -28.35
N ILE A 94 5.95 18.33 -27.25
CA ILE A 94 7.41 18.44 -27.19
C ILE A 94 7.98 17.11 -26.72
N HIS A 95 9.11 16.67 -27.26
CA HIS A 95 9.76 15.44 -26.81
C HIS A 95 10.08 15.51 -25.30
N PRO A 96 9.88 14.42 -24.52
CA PRO A 96 10.06 14.45 -23.07
C PRO A 96 11.46 14.89 -22.63
N TYR A 97 12.50 14.48 -23.37
CA TYR A 97 13.86 14.90 -23.07
C TYR A 97 14.04 16.42 -23.22
N ASP A 98 13.57 17.01 -24.32
CA ASP A 98 13.78 18.43 -24.60
C ASP A 98 13.03 19.31 -23.61
N SER A 99 11.77 18.98 -23.34
CA SER A 99 10.97 19.69 -22.34
C SER A 99 11.56 19.58 -20.93
N THR A 100 11.99 18.38 -20.53
CA THR A 100 12.61 18.14 -19.23
C THR A 100 13.91 18.90 -19.06
N MET A 101 14.80 18.87 -20.05
CA MET A 101 16.09 19.59 -19.98
C MET A 101 15.90 21.11 -19.96
N GLN A 102 14.92 21.63 -20.71
CA GLN A 102 14.55 23.04 -20.65
C GLN A 102 14.00 23.43 -19.27
N ASN A 103 13.08 22.63 -18.70
CA ASN A 103 12.52 22.88 -17.37
C ASN A 103 13.61 22.83 -16.29
N ILE A 104 14.52 21.85 -16.36
CA ILE A 104 15.67 21.75 -15.45
C ILE A 104 16.52 23.03 -15.50
N LYS A 105 16.80 23.55 -16.71
CA LYS A 105 17.54 24.80 -16.88
C LYS A 105 16.82 25.98 -16.23
N GLU A 106 15.51 26.13 -16.45
CA GLU A 106 14.73 27.23 -15.86
C GLU A 106 14.68 27.12 -14.33
N ILE A 107 14.39 25.92 -13.80
CA ILE A 107 14.34 25.65 -12.36
C ILE A 107 15.70 25.93 -11.71
N ARG A 108 16.81 25.50 -12.33
CA ARG A 108 18.17 25.79 -11.84
C ARG A 108 18.38 27.28 -11.65
N GLU A 109 18.03 28.09 -12.65
CA GLU A 109 18.18 29.54 -12.57
C GLU A 109 17.29 30.14 -11.48
N GLN A 110 16.06 29.65 -11.31
CA GLN A 110 15.18 30.12 -10.25
C GLN A 110 15.72 29.78 -8.85
N LEU A 111 16.26 28.59 -8.65
CA LEU A 111 16.90 28.21 -7.38
C LEU A 111 18.15 29.04 -7.08
N LYS A 112 18.96 29.35 -8.10
CA LYS A 112 20.11 30.26 -7.97
C LYS A 112 19.65 31.68 -7.62
N GLN A 113 18.57 32.17 -8.23
CA GLN A 113 17.96 33.46 -7.92
C GLN A 113 17.32 33.49 -6.52
N MET A 114 16.80 32.36 -6.03
CA MET A 114 16.37 32.23 -4.64
C MET A 114 17.56 32.29 -3.65
N GLY A 115 18.78 32.04 -4.14
CA GLY A 115 19.99 32.05 -3.33
C GLY A 115 20.16 30.80 -2.47
N CYS A 116 19.62 29.65 -2.87
CA CYS A 116 19.82 28.39 -2.15
C CYS A 116 21.31 27.98 -2.13
N MET A 117 21.77 27.39 -1.02
CA MET A 117 23.15 26.99 -0.76
C MET A 117 23.48 25.57 -1.26
N TYR A 118 22.79 25.11 -2.29
CA TYR A 118 23.00 23.77 -2.81
C TYR A 118 24.42 23.59 -3.34
N ASP A 119 25.01 22.43 -3.08
CA ASP A 119 26.27 22.02 -3.68
C ASP A 119 26.02 21.58 -5.13
N TRP A 120 26.06 22.55 -6.05
CA TRP A 120 25.84 22.35 -7.49
C TRP A 120 26.80 21.35 -8.14
N SER A 121 27.93 21.02 -7.49
CA SER A 121 28.84 20.00 -7.99
C SER A 121 28.31 18.57 -7.81
N ALA A 122 27.30 18.40 -6.97
CA ALA A 122 26.59 17.14 -6.73
C ALA A 122 25.20 17.08 -7.40
N GLU A 123 24.93 18.01 -8.33
CA GLU A 123 23.66 18.04 -9.07
C GLU A 123 23.46 16.74 -9.87
N LEU A 124 22.24 16.19 -9.80
CA LEU A 124 21.86 14.97 -10.53
C LEU A 124 20.53 15.10 -11.25
N MET A 125 20.36 14.31 -12.30
CA MET A 125 19.14 14.20 -13.10
C MET A 125 18.83 12.71 -13.28
N THR A 126 17.65 12.24 -12.89
CA THR A 126 17.38 10.79 -12.93
C THR A 126 17.21 10.23 -14.35
N CYS A 127 16.96 11.09 -15.34
CA CYS A 127 16.73 10.70 -16.74
C CYS A 127 18.00 10.49 -17.58
N VAL A 128 19.19 10.81 -17.06
CA VAL A 128 20.44 10.69 -17.83
C VAL A 128 21.09 9.31 -17.65
N PRO A 129 21.75 8.75 -18.69
CA PRO A 129 22.37 7.42 -18.63
C PRO A 129 23.40 7.25 -17.50
N GLU A 130 24.10 8.33 -17.15
CA GLU A 130 25.09 8.36 -16.09
C GLU A 130 24.47 8.05 -14.72
N TYR A 131 23.18 8.34 -14.55
CA TYR A 131 22.40 8.01 -13.36
C TYR A 131 21.69 6.66 -13.49
N TYR A 132 20.78 6.51 -14.46
CA TYR A 132 19.87 5.34 -14.48
C TYR A 132 20.57 4.00 -14.77
N LYS A 133 21.82 4.01 -15.25
CA LYS A 133 22.64 2.78 -15.32
C LYS A 133 22.75 2.09 -13.95
N TRP A 134 22.70 2.87 -12.86
CA TRP A 134 22.73 2.33 -11.50
C TRP A 134 21.38 1.74 -11.08
N ASN A 135 20.26 2.28 -11.56
CA ASN A 135 18.95 1.65 -11.40
C ASN A 135 18.91 0.29 -12.12
N GLN A 136 19.41 0.24 -13.36
CA GLN A 136 19.53 -1.02 -14.12
C GLN A 136 20.44 -2.01 -13.39
N TRP A 137 21.60 -1.57 -12.91
CA TRP A 137 22.51 -2.40 -12.14
C TRP A 137 21.89 -2.95 -10.86
N LEU A 138 21.19 -2.10 -10.09
CA LEU A 138 20.51 -2.51 -8.84
C LEU A 138 19.39 -3.51 -9.13
N PHE A 139 18.58 -3.26 -10.17
CA PHE A 139 17.56 -4.20 -10.61
C PHE A 139 18.17 -5.57 -10.91
N LEU A 140 19.31 -5.63 -11.61
CA LEU A 140 20.00 -6.89 -11.88
C LEU A 140 20.51 -7.56 -10.60
N GLN A 141 20.95 -6.81 -9.58
CA GLN A 141 21.33 -7.40 -8.29
C GLN A 141 20.12 -7.99 -7.57
N LEU A 142 19.00 -7.26 -7.53
CA LEU A 142 17.74 -7.73 -6.93
C LEU A 142 17.20 -8.96 -7.67
N PHE A 143 17.28 -8.96 -9.00
CA PHE A 143 16.89 -10.11 -9.82
C PHE A 143 17.74 -11.34 -9.53
N LYS A 144 19.08 -11.19 -9.49
CA LYS A 144 20.00 -12.29 -9.14
C LYS A 144 19.76 -12.86 -7.74
N LYS A 145 19.26 -12.03 -6.81
CA LYS A 145 18.89 -12.45 -5.45
C LYS A 145 17.46 -12.98 -5.33
N GLY A 146 16.69 -13.04 -6.42
CA GLY A 146 15.29 -13.47 -6.40
C GLY A 146 14.33 -12.45 -5.76
N LEU A 147 14.76 -11.20 -5.57
CA LEU A 147 13.98 -10.09 -5.01
C LEU A 147 13.24 -9.29 -6.08
N ALA A 148 13.60 -9.44 -7.36
CA ALA A 148 12.84 -8.93 -8.50
C ALA A 148 12.32 -10.11 -9.32
N TYR A 149 11.02 -10.15 -9.64
CA TYR A 149 10.40 -11.29 -10.32
C TYR A 149 9.23 -10.84 -11.21
N ARG A 150 8.80 -11.71 -12.13
CA ARG A 150 7.62 -11.49 -12.98
C ARG A 150 6.48 -12.40 -12.55
N LYS A 151 5.26 -11.85 -12.51
CA LYS A 151 4.02 -12.60 -12.25
C LYS A 151 2.90 -12.03 -13.10
N LYS A 152 1.96 -12.88 -13.53
CA LYS A 152 0.67 -12.43 -14.08
C LYS A 152 -0.21 -12.01 -12.91
N ALA A 153 -0.60 -10.76 -12.87
CA ALA A 153 -1.43 -10.20 -11.80
C ALA A 153 -2.46 -9.22 -12.37
N PRO A 154 -3.61 -9.04 -11.69
CA PRO A 154 -4.43 -7.86 -11.90
C PRO A 154 -3.58 -6.65 -11.52
N VAL A 155 -3.51 -5.66 -12.41
CA VAL A 155 -2.81 -4.40 -12.18
C VAL A 155 -3.75 -3.24 -12.44
N ASN A 156 -3.58 -2.21 -11.62
CA ASN A 156 -4.23 -0.91 -11.78
C ASN A 156 -3.79 -0.33 -13.13
N TRP A 157 -4.74 -0.05 -14.02
CA TRP A 157 -4.49 0.51 -15.35
C TRP A 157 -5.24 1.82 -15.52
N CYS A 158 -4.50 2.91 -15.75
CA CYS A 158 -5.10 4.18 -16.10
C CYS A 158 -5.37 4.22 -17.61
N THR A 159 -6.64 4.33 -18.00
CA THR A 159 -7.06 4.40 -19.42
C THR A 159 -6.62 5.70 -20.09
N SER A 160 -6.41 6.77 -19.34
CA SER A 160 -5.92 8.04 -19.88
C SER A 160 -4.39 8.06 -20.01
N CYS A 161 -3.66 7.62 -18.99
CA CYS A 161 -2.19 7.56 -19.03
C CYS A 161 -1.64 6.37 -19.83
N GLN A 162 -2.50 5.39 -20.19
CA GLN A 162 -2.13 4.19 -20.94
C GLN A 162 -0.96 3.42 -20.31
N THR A 163 -0.99 3.28 -18.98
CA THR A 163 0.07 2.64 -18.21
C THR A 163 -0.47 2.00 -16.94
N VAL A 164 0.36 1.14 -16.35
CA VAL A 164 0.11 0.52 -15.05
C VAL A 164 0.43 1.49 -13.91
N LEU A 165 -0.35 1.41 -12.84
CA LEU A 165 -0.16 2.16 -11.59
C LEU A 165 0.18 1.18 -10.45
N ALA A 166 1.05 1.59 -9.54
CA ALA A 166 1.18 0.94 -8.25
C ALA A 166 -0.07 1.22 -7.39
N ASN A 167 -0.28 0.45 -6.33
CA ASN A 167 -1.42 0.68 -5.42
C ASN A 167 -1.35 2.07 -4.79
N GLU A 168 -0.15 2.55 -4.49
CA GLU A 168 0.12 3.87 -3.92
C GLU A 168 -0.24 5.04 -4.87
N GLN A 169 -0.43 4.76 -6.16
CA GLN A 169 -0.74 5.76 -7.19
C GLN A 169 -2.25 5.81 -7.52
N VAL A 170 -3.06 5.00 -6.84
CA VAL A 170 -4.53 5.01 -6.91
C VAL A 170 -5.05 5.71 -5.68
N LEU A 171 -5.82 6.78 -5.88
CA LEU A 171 -6.43 7.55 -4.80
C LEU A 171 -7.56 6.76 -4.13
N PRO A 172 -7.98 7.13 -2.90
CA PRO A 172 -9.07 6.48 -2.18
C PRO A 172 -10.41 6.42 -2.92
N ASP A 173 -10.61 7.26 -3.93
CA ASP A 173 -11.81 7.26 -4.78
C ASP A 173 -11.67 6.37 -6.03
N GLY A 174 -10.60 5.56 -6.12
CA GLY A 174 -10.34 4.68 -7.25
C GLY A 174 -9.78 5.40 -8.48
N THR A 175 -9.41 6.68 -8.38
CA THR A 175 -8.89 7.45 -9.50
C THR A 175 -7.36 7.53 -9.50
N CYS A 176 -6.78 7.83 -10.67
CA CYS A 176 -5.34 8.04 -10.82
C CYS A 176 -4.90 9.31 -10.08
N GLU A 177 -3.87 9.22 -9.21
CA GLU A 177 -3.34 10.35 -8.42
C GLU A 177 -2.94 11.58 -9.27
N ARG A 178 -2.72 11.40 -10.57
CA ARG A 178 -2.15 12.40 -11.49
C ARG A 178 -3.20 13.06 -12.36
N CYS A 179 -4.07 12.25 -12.98
CA CYS A 179 -5.03 12.73 -13.97
C CYS A 179 -6.49 12.69 -13.49
N GLY A 180 -6.77 12.07 -12.34
CA GLY A 180 -8.12 11.96 -11.77
C GLY A 180 -9.10 11.09 -12.55
N ASN A 181 -8.64 10.35 -13.56
CA ASN A 181 -9.50 9.42 -14.31
C ASN A 181 -9.59 8.07 -13.61
N GLU A 182 -10.67 7.36 -13.90
CA GLU A 182 -10.96 6.01 -13.40
C GLU A 182 -9.83 5.03 -13.72
N VAL A 183 -9.49 4.22 -12.72
CA VAL A 183 -8.50 3.14 -12.82
C VAL A 183 -9.25 1.82 -12.94
N ILE A 184 -8.93 1.06 -13.98
CA ILE A 184 -9.52 -0.27 -14.21
C ILE A 184 -8.51 -1.37 -13.90
N GLN A 185 -8.98 -2.59 -13.60
CA GLN A 185 -8.11 -3.75 -13.48
C GLN A 185 -7.82 -4.39 -14.85
N LYS A 186 -6.54 -4.65 -15.14
CA LYS A 186 -6.13 -5.47 -16.29
C LYS A 186 -5.17 -6.57 -15.85
N ASN A 187 -5.35 -7.78 -16.37
CA ASN A 187 -4.40 -8.87 -16.12
C ASN A 187 -3.18 -8.74 -17.04
N LEU A 188 -2.02 -8.37 -16.46
CA LEU A 188 -0.76 -8.20 -17.19
C LEU A 188 0.40 -8.91 -16.48
N THR A 189 1.41 -9.32 -17.26
CA THR A 189 2.66 -9.87 -16.70
C THR A 189 3.64 -8.74 -16.44
N GLN A 190 3.74 -8.31 -15.18
CA GLN A 190 4.59 -7.20 -14.74
C GLN A 190 5.77 -7.66 -13.88
N TRP A 191 6.72 -6.75 -13.66
CA TRP A 191 7.81 -6.91 -12.70
C TRP A 191 7.39 -6.42 -11.31
N PHE A 192 7.80 -7.15 -10.28
CA PHE A 192 7.53 -6.83 -8.89
C PHE A 192 8.82 -6.94 -8.07
N PHE A 193 8.91 -6.14 -7.01
CA PHE A 193 9.90 -6.32 -5.96
C PHE A 193 9.27 -7.05 -4.77
N LYS A 194 10.01 -8.01 -4.20
CA LYS A 194 9.63 -8.71 -2.97
C LYS A 194 9.87 -7.86 -1.72
N ILE A 195 9.31 -6.65 -1.69
CA ILE A 195 9.37 -5.77 -0.52
C ILE A 195 8.76 -6.43 0.73
N THR A 196 7.81 -7.36 0.52
CA THR A 196 7.18 -8.14 1.59
C THR A 196 8.16 -9.03 2.35
N GLU A 197 9.27 -9.48 1.74
CA GLU A 197 10.34 -10.19 2.48
C GLU A 197 11.04 -9.29 3.52
N TYR A 198 10.87 -7.96 3.41
CA TYR A 198 11.39 -6.95 4.32
C TYR A 198 10.30 -6.29 5.20
N ALA A 199 9.05 -6.77 5.17
CA ALA A 199 7.94 -6.14 5.88
C ALA A 199 8.20 -6.02 7.40
N GLU A 200 8.77 -7.06 8.01
CA GLU A 200 9.12 -7.06 9.44
C GLU A 200 10.22 -6.05 9.77
N GLU A 201 11.26 -5.99 8.95
CA GLU A 201 12.38 -5.06 9.12
C GLU A 201 11.90 -3.60 8.95
N LEU A 202 11.06 -3.35 7.94
CA LEU A 202 10.45 -2.04 7.72
C LEU A 202 9.58 -1.61 8.90
N LEU A 203 8.79 -2.54 9.47
CA LEU A 203 7.90 -2.26 10.59
C LEU A 203 8.67 -1.97 11.89
N THR A 204 9.63 -2.83 12.23
CA THR A 204 10.45 -2.69 13.44
C THR A 204 11.41 -1.49 13.33
N GLY A 205 11.91 -1.17 12.14
CA GLY A 205 12.72 0.01 11.89
C GLY A 205 12.04 1.33 12.30
N LEU A 206 10.70 1.43 12.22
CA LEU A 206 9.93 2.61 12.62
C LEU A 206 10.11 2.98 14.11
N GLU A 207 10.53 2.04 14.95
CA GLU A 207 10.79 2.26 16.38
C GLU A 207 12.07 3.07 16.62
N THR A 208 13.07 2.91 15.75
CA THR A 208 14.40 3.52 15.91
C THR A 208 14.58 4.87 15.22
N ILE A 209 13.72 5.21 14.25
CA ILE A 209 13.85 6.44 13.47
C ILE A 209 13.20 7.64 14.18
N ASN A 210 13.79 8.82 14.06
CA ASN A 210 13.23 10.06 14.59
C ASN A 210 12.33 10.75 13.56
N TRP A 211 11.12 10.21 13.35
CA TRP A 211 10.11 10.71 12.41
C TRP A 211 8.82 11.10 13.13
N PRO A 212 7.97 11.97 12.53
CA PRO A 212 6.65 12.28 13.08
C PRO A 212 5.78 11.04 13.28
N ASP A 213 5.06 10.98 14.41
CA ASP A 213 4.23 9.82 14.77
C ASP A 213 3.13 9.54 13.75
N LYS A 214 2.55 10.60 13.16
CA LYS A 214 1.56 10.48 12.08
C LYS A 214 2.12 9.69 10.88
N THR A 215 3.36 9.99 10.46
CA THR A 215 4.01 9.29 9.34
C THR A 215 4.29 7.84 9.69
N LYS A 216 4.78 7.58 10.91
CA LYS A 216 4.99 6.19 11.38
C LYS A 216 3.69 5.40 11.41
N LEU A 217 2.60 5.99 11.91
CA LEU A 217 1.30 5.35 11.98
C LEU A 217 0.76 5.01 10.58
N MET A 218 0.88 5.92 9.61
CA MET A 218 0.50 5.66 8.22
C MET A 218 1.27 4.46 7.64
N GLN A 219 2.57 4.38 7.88
CA GLN A 219 3.40 3.25 7.44
C GLN A 219 3.02 1.93 8.13
N ARG A 220 2.75 1.93 9.44
CA ARG A 220 2.28 0.74 10.18
C ARG A 220 0.96 0.21 9.62
N ASN A 221 0.01 1.11 9.39
CA ASN A 221 -1.30 0.75 8.84
C ASN A 221 -1.18 0.25 7.40
N TRP A 222 -0.26 0.83 6.60
CA TRP A 222 0.01 0.38 5.24
C TRP A 222 0.64 -1.01 5.18
N ILE A 223 1.65 -1.28 6.01
CA ILE A 223 2.28 -2.61 6.10
C ILE A 223 1.27 -3.63 6.64
N GLY A 224 0.42 -3.24 7.59
CA GLY A 224 -0.75 -4.02 7.99
C GLY A 224 -0.42 -5.41 8.54
N LYS A 225 0.67 -5.55 9.30
CA LYS A 225 1.08 -6.85 9.86
C LYS A 225 -0.05 -7.44 10.71
N SER A 226 -0.46 -8.64 10.34
CA SER A 226 -1.44 -9.43 11.07
C SER A 226 -0.86 -10.81 11.37
N ILE A 227 -1.13 -11.32 12.57
CA ILE A 227 -0.76 -12.67 12.99
C ILE A 227 -2.06 -13.46 13.11
N GLY A 228 -2.08 -14.65 12.54
CA GLY A 228 -3.27 -15.46 12.41
C GLY A 228 -2.95 -16.91 12.09
N ALA A 229 -3.96 -17.64 11.64
CA ALA A 229 -3.82 -19.01 11.15
C ALA A 229 -4.42 -19.16 9.76
N GLU A 230 -3.81 -20.05 8.97
CA GLU A 230 -4.43 -20.62 7.79
C GLU A 230 -5.25 -21.83 8.20
N ILE A 231 -6.47 -21.98 7.66
CA ILE A 231 -7.39 -23.04 8.05
C ILE A 231 -7.99 -23.66 6.78
N ASN A 232 -7.91 -24.98 6.67
CA ASN A 232 -8.37 -25.75 5.53
C ASN A 232 -9.80 -26.26 5.75
N PHE A 233 -10.74 -25.73 4.99
CA PHE A 233 -12.11 -26.21 4.90
C PHE A 233 -12.23 -27.21 3.75
N SER A 234 -12.66 -28.43 4.05
CA SER A 234 -12.93 -29.42 2.98
C SER A 234 -14.22 -29.05 2.26
N VAL A 235 -14.30 -29.28 0.95
CA VAL A 235 -15.53 -29.03 0.18
C VAL A 235 -16.36 -30.31 0.11
N GLU A 236 -17.66 -30.19 0.32
CA GLU A 236 -18.59 -31.32 0.18
C GLU A 236 -18.52 -31.91 -1.24
N ASP A 237 -18.57 -33.25 -1.31
CA ASP A 237 -18.54 -34.02 -2.57
C ASP A 237 -17.35 -33.69 -3.50
N SER A 238 -16.25 -33.23 -2.91
CA SER A 238 -15.06 -32.79 -3.64
C SER A 238 -13.77 -33.09 -2.86
N ASN A 239 -12.67 -33.30 -3.58
CA ASN A 239 -11.33 -33.45 -2.98
C ASN A 239 -10.63 -32.11 -2.74
N GLU A 240 -11.29 -31.00 -3.05
CA GLU A 240 -10.74 -29.65 -2.87
C GLU A 240 -10.75 -29.22 -1.40
N LYS A 241 -9.76 -28.39 -1.05
CA LYS A 241 -9.66 -27.73 0.24
C LYS A 241 -9.55 -26.23 0.02
N ILE A 242 -10.43 -25.48 0.68
CA ILE A 242 -10.39 -24.02 0.72
C ILE A 242 -9.57 -23.61 1.93
N THR A 243 -8.36 -23.09 1.70
CA THR A 243 -7.54 -22.50 2.75
C THR A 243 -7.98 -21.05 2.97
N VAL A 244 -8.37 -20.70 4.19
CA VAL A 244 -8.70 -19.32 4.60
C VAL A 244 -7.64 -18.79 5.54
N PHE A 245 -7.40 -17.48 5.56
CA PHE A 245 -6.58 -16.83 6.59
C PHE A 245 -7.47 -16.06 7.58
N THR A 246 -7.20 -16.17 8.88
CA THR A 246 -7.91 -15.42 9.92
C THR A 246 -6.99 -14.99 11.07
N THR A 247 -7.20 -13.78 11.59
CA THR A 247 -6.57 -13.28 12.82
C THR A 247 -7.35 -13.66 14.09
N ARG A 248 -8.53 -14.26 13.91
CA ARG A 248 -9.45 -14.72 14.96
C ARG A 248 -9.70 -16.22 14.85
N PRO A 249 -8.67 -17.09 14.89
CA PRO A 249 -8.89 -18.53 14.82
C PRO A 249 -9.66 -19.05 16.05
N ASP A 250 -9.64 -18.31 17.17
CA ASP A 250 -10.45 -18.59 18.37
C ASP A 250 -11.94 -18.72 18.08
N THR A 251 -12.43 -18.08 17.02
CA THR A 251 -13.85 -18.02 16.68
C THR A 251 -14.28 -19.03 15.62
N LEU A 252 -13.39 -19.95 15.21
CA LEU A 252 -13.62 -20.94 14.15
C LEU A 252 -14.92 -21.75 14.32
N PHE A 253 -15.31 -22.08 15.56
CA PHE A 253 -16.56 -22.79 15.84
C PHE A 253 -17.83 -22.02 15.43
N GLY A 254 -17.72 -20.70 15.32
CA GLY A 254 -18.78 -19.78 14.93
C GLY A 254 -18.77 -19.45 13.44
N ALA A 255 -17.87 -20.05 12.65
CA ALA A 255 -17.87 -19.88 11.21
C ALA A 255 -19.10 -20.56 10.59
N THR A 256 -19.99 -19.76 10.00
CA THR A 256 -21.29 -20.21 9.47
C THR A 256 -21.38 -20.16 7.95
N TYR A 257 -20.40 -19.57 7.26
CA TYR A 257 -20.24 -19.61 5.81
C TYR A 257 -18.79 -19.28 5.44
N VAL A 258 -18.39 -19.61 4.21
CA VAL A 258 -17.08 -19.25 3.64
C VAL A 258 -17.32 -18.29 2.48
N VAL A 259 -16.49 -17.26 2.37
CA VAL A 259 -16.55 -16.28 1.27
C VAL A 259 -15.27 -16.35 0.46
N LEU A 260 -15.42 -16.50 -0.85
CA LEU A 260 -14.34 -16.47 -1.83
C LEU A 260 -14.31 -15.10 -2.51
N ALA A 261 -13.10 -14.63 -2.84
CA ALA A 261 -12.96 -13.55 -3.79
C ALA A 261 -13.61 -13.97 -5.13
N PRO A 262 -14.40 -13.12 -5.80
CA PRO A 262 -15.10 -13.46 -7.04
C PRO A 262 -14.17 -13.87 -8.19
N GLU A 263 -12.89 -13.49 -8.12
CA GLU A 263 -11.83 -13.85 -9.06
C GLU A 263 -11.07 -15.14 -8.67
N HIS A 264 -11.40 -15.75 -7.52
CA HIS A 264 -10.69 -16.92 -7.02
C HIS A 264 -10.91 -18.14 -7.93
N PRO A 265 -9.87 -18.94 -8.27
CA PRO A 265 -10.02 -20.10 -9.15
C PRO A 265 -11.05 -21.15 -8.69
N PHE A 266 -11.28 -21.25 -7.38
CA PHE A 266 -12.32 -22.14 -6.84
C PHE A 266 -13.75 -21.72 -7.21
N VAL A 267 -13.99 -20.46 -7.56
CA VAL A 267 -15.31 -20.03 -8.04
C VAL A 267 -15.64 -20.79 -9.32
N ASP A 268 -14.74 -20.79 -10.30
CA ASP A 268 -14.95 -21.50 -11.57
C ASP A 268 -15.05 -23.03 -11.38
N LYS A 269 -14.34 -23.56 -10.37
CA LYS A 269 -14.25 -25.01 -10.12
C LYS A 269 -15.43 -25.58 -9.31
N LEU A 270 -15.97 -24.81 -8.37
CA LEU A 270 -16.94 -25.29 -7.38
C LEU A 270 -18.36 -24.78 -7.61
N THR A 271 -18.56 -23.81 -8.50
CA THR A 271 -19.91 -23.29 -8.79
C THR A 271 -20.79 -24.37 -9.39
N SER A 272 -21.95 -24.62 -8.78
CA SER A 272 -22.95 -25.57 -9.29
C SER A 272 -23.57 -25.06 -10.60
N GLU A 273 -24.07 -25.97 -11.44
CA GLU A 273 -24.73 -25.60 -12.70
C GLU A 273 -25.89 -24.62 -12.50
N GLU A 274 -26.66 -24.77 -11.41
CA GLU A 274 -27.80 -23.91 -11.08
C GLU A 274 -27.37 -22.48 -10.72
N ASN A 275 -26.18 -22.32 -10.14
CA ASN A 275 -25.66 -21.04 -9.65
C ASN A 275 -24.74 -20.33 -10.67
N LYS A 276 -24.35 -20.98 -11.78
CA LYS A 276 -23.44 -20.37 -12.78
C LYS A 276 -23.91 -19.01 -13.26
N LYS A 277 -25.18 -18.90 -13.66
CA LYS A 277 -25.73 -17.66 -14.21
C LYS A 277 -25.66 -16.51 -13.20
N ILE A 278 -26.08 -16.73 -11.96
CA ILE A 278 -26.07 -15.68 -10.94
C ILE A 278 -24.65 -15.29 -10.53
N VAL A 279 -23.71 -16.24 -10.56
CA VAL A 279 -22.28 -16.00 -10.28
C VAL A 279 -21.65 -15.15 -11.39
N GLU A 280 -21.92 -15.46 -12.65
CA GLU A 280 -21.43 -14.68 -13.79
C GLU A 280 -22.01 -13.26 -13.78
N GLU A 281 -23.32 -13.11 -13.60
CA GLU A 281 -23.99 -11.81 -13.49
C GLU A 281 -23.41 -10.98 -12.32
N TYR A 282 -23.15 -11.62 -11.18
CA TYR A 282 -22.53 -10.96 -10.05
C TYR A 282 -21.11 -10.50 -10.36
N ARG A 283 -20.25 -11.37 -10.92
CA ARG A 283 -18.87 -11.03 -11.31
C ARG A 283 -18.83 -9.87 -12.30
N ASP A 284 -19.74 -9.84 -13.27
CA ASP A 284 -19.84 -8.74 -14.22
C ASP A 284 -20.28 -7.43 -13.54
N SER A 285 -21.22 -7.49 -12.59
CA SER A 285 -21.70 -6.31 -11.86
C SER A 285 -20.63 -5.62 -11.01
N ILE A 286 -19.60 -6.35 -10.58
CA ILE A 286 -18.53 -5.83 -9.73
C ILE A 286 -17.21 -5.59 -10.49
N LYS A 287 -17.15 -5.93 -11.77
CA LYS A 287 -15.91 -5.94 -12.56
C LYS A 287 -15.26 -4.57 -12.72
N SER A 288 -16.08 -3.51 -12.69
CA SER A 288 -15.60 -2.12 -12.74
C SER A 288 -15.17 -1.59 -11.38
N LEU A 289 -15.47 -2.30 -10.29
CA LEU A 289 -15.17 -1.81 -8.95
C LEU A 289 -13.68 -2.00 -8.62
N THR A 290 -13.10 -0.96 -8.06
CA THR A 290 -11.76 -0.96 -7.49
C THR A 290 -11.73 -1.69 -6.14
N GLU A 291 -10.57 -2.17 -5.70
CA GLU A 291 -10.42 -2.78 -4.37
C GLU A 291 -10.86 -1.84 -3.24
N ILE A 292 -10.71 -0.52 -3.43
CA ILE A 292 -11.10 0.48 -2.44
C ILE A 292 -12.62 0.61 -2.35
N GLU A 293 -13.32 0.67 -3.49
CA GLU A 293 -14.79 0.67 -3.51
C GLU A 293 -15.38 -0.61 -2.92
N ARG A 294 -14.70 -1.75 -3.14
CA ARG A 294 -15.07 -3.06 -2.59
C ARG A 294 -14.88 -3.15 -1.08
N THR A 295 -13.89 -2.45 -0.53
CA THR A 295 -13.61 -2.43 0.91
C THR A 295 -14.28 -1.28 1.66
N SER A 296 -15.07 -0.45 0.96
CA SER A 296 -15.82 0.66 1.57
C SER A 296 -16.79 0.18 2.65
N THR A 297 -16.78 0.86 3.79
CA THR A 297 -17.70 0.62 4.91
C THR A 297 -19.10 1.21 4.70
N THR A 298 -19.26 2.15 3.77
CA THR A 298 -20.57 2.76 3.46
C THR A 298 -21.35 2.01 2.38
N LYS A 299 -20.69 1.09 1.68
CA LYS A 299 -21.30 0.32 0.61
C LYS A 299 -22.13 -0.82 1.21
N GLU A 300 -23.34 -0.98 0.69
CA GLU A 300 -24.20 -2.11 1.02
C GLU A 300 -23.51 -3.43 0.65
N LYS A 301 -23.48 -4.38 1.58
CA LYS A 301 -22.85 -5.69 1.33
C LYS A 301 -23.61 -6.45 0.24
N THR A 302 -22.87 -7.02 -0.71
CA THR A 302 -23.45 -7.80 -1.82
C THR A 302 -22.76 -9.16 -1.92
N GLY A 303 -23.44 -10.16 -2.44
CA GLY A 303 -22.86 -11.48 -2.65
C GLY A 303 -23.90 -12.47 -3.16
N VAL A 304 -23.41 -13.58 -3.70
CA VAL A 304 -24.26 -14.68 -4.20
C VAL A 304 -23.69 -16.04 -3.77
N PRO A 305 -24.54 -17.05 -3.49
CA PRO A 305 -24.07 -18.39 -3.20
C PRO A 305 -23.55 -19.05 -4.48
N ILE A 306 -22.52 -19.89 -4.36
CA ILE A 306 -22.00 -20.66 -5.50
C ILE A 306 -22.65 -22.05 -5.64
N GLY A 307 -23.50 -22.43 -4.69
CA GLY A 307 -24.18 -23.74 -4.68
C GLY A 307 -23.32 -24.90 -4.17
N ALA A 308 -22.15 -24.60 -3.57
CA ALA A 308 -21.30 -25.59 -2.91
C ALA A 308 -21.24 -25.34 -1.39
N MET A 309 -20.92 -26.40 -0.64
CA MET A 309 -20.81 -26.36 0.81
C MET A 309 -19.37 -26.69 1.24
N ALA A 310 -18.88 -25.96 2.24
CA ALA A 310 -17.64 -26.25 2.94
C ALA A 310 -17.96 -26.98 4.26
N ILE A 311 -17.01 -27.76 4.76
CA ILE A 311 -17.08 -28.47 6.04
C ILE A 311 -16.19 -27.73 7.02
N ASN A 312 -16.78 -27.20 8.09
CA ASN A 312 -16.04 -26.55 9.16
C ASN A 312 -15.22 -27.61 9.92
N PRO A 313 -13.88 -27.52 9.94
CA PRO A 313 -13.03 -28.56 10.52
C PRO A 313 -13.24 -28.71 12.04
N ALA A 314 -13.62 -27.64 12.75
CA ALA A 314 -13.77 -27.67 14.20
C ALA A 314 -15.00 -28.43 14.69
N ASN A 315 -16.08 -28.46 13.91
CA ASN A 315 -17.36 -29.03 14.34
C ASN A 315 -18.03 -29.95 13.31
N GLY A 316 -17.44 -30.14 12.13
CA GLY A 316 -17.95 -30.99 11.06
C GLY A 316 -19.22 -30.48 10.38
N LYS A 317 -19.71 -29.28 10.71
CA LYS A 317 -20.93 -28.73 10.11
C LYS A 317 -20.68 -28.29 8.67
N LYS A 318 -21.67 -28.55 7.82
CA LYS A 318 -21.72 -28.03 6.45
C LYS A 318 -22.16 -26.57 6.48
N ILE A 319 -21.40 -25.71 5.82
CA ILE A 319 -21.63 -24.27 5.74
C ILE A 319 -21.57 -23.82 4.28
N PRO A 320 -22.43 -22.90 3.82
CA PRO A 320 -22.48 -22.52 2.42
C PRO A 320 -21.24 -21.72 2.01
N ILE A 321 -20.83 -21.88 0.74
CA ILE A 321 -19.79 -21.07 0.12
C ILE A 321 -20.45 -19.97 -0.72
N TRP A 322 -19.96 -18.75 -0.53
CA TRP A 322 -20.43 -17.54 -1.21
C TRP A 322 -19.28 -16.86 -1.93
N ILE A 323 -19.62 -16.00 -2.89
CA ILE A 323 -18.73 -14.97 -3.39
C ILE A 323 -19.25 -13.60 -2.96
N SER A 324 -18.32 -12.73 -2.60
CA SER A 324 -18.64 -11.35 -2.25
C SER A 324 -17.46 -10.45 -2.59
N ASP A 325 -17.78 -9.22 -2.99
CA ASP A 325 -16.80 -8.21 -3.36
C ASP A 325 -15.90 -7.77 -2.20
N TYR A 326 -16.31 -7.91 -0.94
CA TYR A 326 -15.42 -7.57 0.18
C TYR A 326 -14.24 -8.54 0.37
N ALA A 327 -14.30 -9.75 -0.20
CA ALA A 327 -13.17 -10.68 -0.18
C ALA A 327 -12.20 -10.34 -1.33
N LEU A 328 -10.92 -10.11 -1.02
CA LEU A 328 -9.91 -9.70 -2.00
C LEU A 328 -8.93 -10.83 -2.28
N LEU A 329 -8.72 -11.15 -3.56
CA LEU A 329 -7.76 -12.18 -4.00
C LEU A 329 -6.31 -11.88 -3.56
N THR A 330 -6.00 -10.59 -3.38
CA THR A 330 -4.70 -10.06 -2.98
C THR A 330 -4.45 -10.11 -1.47
N TYR A 331 -5.47 -10.40 -0.66
CA TYR A 331 -5.38 -10.43 0.80
C TYR A 331 -5.52 -11.86 1.35
N GLY A 332 -4.58 -12.27 2.21
CA GLY A 332 -4.52 -13.63 2.75
C GLY A 332 -4.45 -14.66 1.62
N THR A 333 -5.41 -15.58 1.61
CA THR A 333 -5.56 -16.62 0.58
C THR A 333 -6.61 -16.28 -0.48
N GLY A 334 -7.21 -15.09 -0.43
CA GLY A 334 -8.38 -14.75 -1.24
C GLY A 334 -9.68 -15.44 -0.80
N CYS A 335 -9.66 -16.12 0.34
CA CYS A 335 -10.80 -16.81 0.94
C CYS A 335 -10.88 -16.45 2.43
N VAL A 336 -12.09 -16.26 2.94
CA VAL A 336 -12.36 -15.83 4.32
C VAL A 336 -13.41 -16.77 4.94
N MET A 337 -13.19 -17.20 6.19
CA MET A 337 -14.28 -17.77 6.99
C MET A 337 -15.06 -16.64 7.61
N ALA A 338 -16.39 -16.69 7.50
CA ALA A 338 -17.22 -15.64 8.06
C ALA A 338 -17.76 -16.06 9.42
N VAL A 339 -17.55 -15.22 10.43
CA VAL A 339 -17.96 -15.44 11.82
C VAL A 339 -18.83 -14.27 12.28
N PRO A 340 -20.13 -14.25 11.92
CA PRO A 340 -21.01 -13.12 12.20
C PRO A 340 -21.07 -12.70 13.66
N GLY A 341 -20.93 -13.65 14.59
CA GLY A 341 -20.94 -13.33 16.02
C GLY A 341 -19.79 -12.43 16.49
N GLN A 342 -18.70 -12.33 15.73
CA GLN A 342 -17.44 -11.69 16.13
C GLN A 342 -16.83 -10.74 15.07
N ASP A 343 -17.45 -10.56 13.90
CA ASP A 343 -17.04 -9.59 12.86
C ASP A 343 -18.25 -8.81 12.34
N GLU A 344 -18.17 -7.48 12.33
CA GLU A 344 -19.27 -6.59 11.94
C GLU A 344 -19.68 -6.77 10.48
N ARG A 345 -18.71 -6.97 9.58
CA ARG A 345 -18.98 -7.15 8.14
C ARG A 345 -19.70 -8.46 7.90
N ASP A 346 -19.28 -9.51 8.60
CA ASP A 346 -19.91 -10.81 8.54
C ASP A 346 -21.32 -10.79 9.16
N TRP A 347 -21.53 -10.00 10.22
CA TRP A 347 -22.84 -9.76 10.83
C TRP A 347 -23.80 -9.07 9.87
N GLU A 348 -23.38 -7.98 9.25
CA GLU A 348 -24.19 -7.25 8.26
C GLU A 348 -24.57 -8.15 7.09
N PHE A 349 -23.58 -8.89 6.54
CA PHE A 349 -23.81 -9.82 5.45
C PHE A 349 -24.76 -10.95 5.87
N ALA A 350 -24.53 -11.57 7.03
CA ALA A 350 -25.39 -12.65 7.52
C ALA A 350 -26.82 -12.18 7.80
N THR A 351 -26.98 -10.99 8.36
CA THR A 351 -28.30 -10.39 8.62
C THR A 351 -29.04 -10.13 7.31
N LYS A 352 -28.36 -9.54 6.31
CA LYS A 352 -28.95 -9.24 5.00
C LYS A 352 -29.38 -10.51 4.23
N PHE A 353 -28.54 -11.55 4.25
CA PHE A 353 -28.78 -12.79 3.51
C PHE A 353 -29.41 -13.90 4.36
N ASN A 354 -29.86 -13.57 5.58
CA ASN A 354 -30.49 -14.49 6.52
C ASN A 354 -29.66 -15.78 6.77
N LEU A 355 -28.35 -15.61 6.96
CA LEU A 355 -27.41 -16.68 7.26
C LEU A 355 -27.31 -16.90 8.78
N PRO A 356 -26.95 -18.12 9.23
CA PRO A 356 -26.83 -18.40 10.66
C PRO A 356 -25.79 -17.50 11.35
N ILE A 357 -26.10 -17.07 12.56
CA ILE A 357 -25.21 -16.28 13.42
C ILE A 357 -24.95 -17.08 14.68
N ILE A 358 -23.70 -17.47 14.91
CA ILE A 358 -23.27 -18.21 16.10
C ILE A 358 -22.22 -17.38 16.83
N ARG A 359 -22.51 -17.03 18.09
CA ARG A 359 -21.57 -16.32 18.95
C ARG A 359 -20.64 -17.30 19.66
N THR A 360 -19.33 -17.06 19.58
CA THR A 360 -18.30 -17.89 20.23
C THR A 360 -17.54 -17.21 21.36
N VAL A 361 -17.76 -15.91 21.56
CA VAL A 361 -17.19 -15.14 22.68
C VAL A 361 -18.34 -14.57 23.51
N GLN A 362 -18.32 -14.82 24.81
CA GLN A 362 -19.29 -14.29 25.75
C GLN A 362 -19.13 -12.77 25.86
N PRO A 363 -20.16 -11.98 25.48
CA PRO A 363 -20.14 -10.55 25.68
C PRO A 363 -20.45 -10.21 27.15
N PRO A 364 -20.15 -8.97 27.60
CA PRO A 364 -20.58 -8.48 28.91
C PRO A 364 -22.11 -8.40 29.00
N ASP A 365 -22.63 -8.40 30.23
CA ASP A 365 -24.08 -8.45 30.50
C ASP A 365 -24.87 -7.26 29.94
N ASP A 366 -24.21 -6.12 29.70
CA ASP A 366 -24.79 -4.90 29.14
C ASP A 366 -24.74 -4.83 27.61
N PHE A 367 -24.20 -5.85 26.95
CA PHE A 367 -24.17 -5.94 25.49
C PHE A 367 -25.57 -6.19 24.92
N ILE A 368 -25.98 -5.35 23.99
CA ILE A 368 -27.36 -5.35 23.46
C ILE A 368 -27.49 -6.29 22.26
N ASP A 369 -26.79 -5.98 21.17
CA ASP A 369 -26.91 -6.73 19.92
C ASP A 369 -25.72 -6.43 18.99
N GLY A 370 -25.57 -7.25 17.94
CA GLY A 370 -24.51 -7.11 16.94
C GLY A 370 -23.38 -8.12 17.09
N ALA A 371 -22.34 -7.93 16.26
CA ALA A 371 -21.07 -8.61 16.41
C ALA A 371 -20.36 -8.14 17.69
N TYR A 372 -19.80 -9.07 18.46
CA TYR A 372 -19.01 -8.76 19.63
C TYR A 372 -17.52 -8.94 19.33
N LEU A 373 -16.78 -7.84 19.22
CA LEU A 373 -15.37 -7.80 18.84
C LEU A 373 -14.43 -7.78 20.06
N GLY A 374 -14.98 -7.62 21.27
CA GLY A 374 -14.22 -7.53 22.50
C GLY A 374 -13.64 -8.87 22.97
N ASP A 375 -12.97 -8.82 24.13
CA ASP A 375 -12.47 -10.01 24.82
C ASP A 375 -13.55 -10.60 25.73
N GLY A 376 -13.47 -11.91 25.97
CA GLY A 376 -14.44 -12.65 26.75
C GLY A 376 -14.12 -14.14 26.75
N GLN A 377 -14.83 -14.89 27.60
CA GLN A 377 -14.69 -16.33 27.62
C GLN A 377 -15.30 -16.96 26.37
N ALA A 378 -14.61 -17.93 25.79
CA ALA A 378 -15.13 -18.70 24.69
C ALA A 378 -16.37 -19.50 25.14
N ILE A 379 -17.38 -19.52 24.28
CA ILE A 379 -18.66 -20.23 24.42
C ILE A 379 -18.95 -20.96 23.10
N ASN A 380 -19.83 -21.97 23.13
CA ASN A 380 -20.21 -22.75 21.94
C ASN A 380 -19.01 -23.35 21.16
N SER A 381 -17.87 -23.53 21.82
CA SER A 381 -16.57 -23.84 21.19
C SER A 381 -15.88 -25.06 21.82
N VAL A 382 -16.67 -25.99 22.34
CA VAL A 382 -16.25 -27.32 22.86
C VAL A 382 -15.04 -27.21 23.80
N PHE A 383 -13.84 -27.56 23.33
CA PHE A 383 -12.62 -27.61 24.13
C PHE A 383 -12.02 -26.23 24.43
N LEU A 384 -12.51 -25.17 23.79
CA LEU A 384 -12.14 -23.79 24.08
C LEU A 384 -13.01 -23.17 25.19
N ASN A 385 -14.18 -23.75 25.49
CA ASN A 385 -15.14 -23.14 26.42
C ASN A 385 -14.48 -22.72 27.75
N GLY A 386 -14.72 -21.48 28.17
CA GLY A 386 -14.19 -20.89 29.40
C GLY A 386 -12.80 -20.24 29.28
N LEU A 387 -12.06 -20.48 28.20
CA LEU A 387 -10.79 -19.79 27.93
C LEU A 387 -11.03 -18.37 27.41
N TYR A 388 -10.15 -17.43 27.73
CA TYR A 388 -10.16 -16.09 27.13
C TYR A 388 -9.57 -16.12 25.71
N VAL A 389 -9.75 -15.04 24.94
CA VAL A 389 -9.43 -15.00 23.50
C VAL A 389 -7.99 -15.40 23.21
N GLU A 390 -7.00 -14.86 23.95
CA GLU A 390 -5.59 -15.12 23.67
C GLU A 390 -5.17 -16.58 23.94
N ASP A 391 -5.68 -17.20 25.00
CA ASP A 391 -5.44 -18.61 25.27
C ASP A 391 -6.22 -19.52 24.31
N SER A 392 -7.41 -19.08 23.90
CA SER A 392 -8.22 -19.76 22.89
C SER A 392 -7.50 -19.80 21.55
N LYS A 393 -6.91 -18.69 21.10
CA LYS A 393 -6.09 -18.61 19.87
C LYS A 393 -4.93 -19.59 19.91
N LYS A 394 -4.14 -19.62 20.99
CA LYS A 394 -3.01 -20.56 21.10
C LYS A 394 -3.47 -22.00 21.02
N LYS A 395 -4.53 -22.35 21.76
CA LYS A 395 -5.04 -23.72 21.84
C LYS A 395 -5.65 -24.20 20.53
N ILE A 396 -6.41 -23.36 19.83
CA ILE A 396 -7.01 -23.73 18.54
C ILE A 396 -5.95 -23.84 17.45
N ILE A 397 -4.91 -22.99 17.44
CA ILE A 397 -3.80 -23.09 16.49
C ILE A 397 -3.08 -24.43 16.68
N GLN A 398 -2.70 -24.76 17.91
CA GLN A 398 -2.09 -26.05 18.21
C GLN A 398 -2.98 -27.23 17.78
N TRP A 399 -4.28 -27.15 18.03
CA TRP A 399 -5.23 -28.18 17.61
C TRP A 399 -5.34 -28.31 16.09
N LEU A 400 -5.31 -27.20 15.35
CA LEU A 400 -5.32 -27.20 13.87
C LEU A 400 -4.08 -27.90 13.32
N GLU A 401 -2.91 -27.60 13.87
CA GLU A 401 -1.62 -28.19 13.50
C GLU A 401 -1.62 -29.71 13.76
N GLU A 402 -2.02 -30.13 14.97
CA GLU A 402 -2.06 -31.54 15.38
C GLU A 402 -3.01 -32.39 14.51
N ASN A 403 -4.11 -31.78 14.02
CA ASN A 403 -5.11 -32.45 13.21
C ASN A 403 -4.92 -32.25 11.69
N ASN A 404 -3.84 -31.58 11.26
CA ASN A 404 -3.55 -31.25 9.86
C ASN A 404 -4.68 -30.47 9.18
N PHE A 405 -5.35 -29.59 9.92
CA PHE A 405 -6.37 -28.68 9.38
C PHE A 405 -5.80 -27.31 9.05
N GLY A 406 -4.58 -26.98 9.44
CA GLY A 406 -4.00 -25.66 9.17
C GLY A 406 -2.72 -25.47 9.94
#